data_AF-E3N4C5-F1
#
_entry.id   AF-E3N4C5-F1
#
_cell.length_a   1.000
_cell.length_b   1.000
_cell.length_c   1.000
_cell.angle_alpha   90.00
_cell.angle_beta   90.00
_cell.angle_gamma   90.00
#
_symmetry.space_group_name_H-M   'P 1'
#
loop_
_entity.id
_entity.type
_entity.pdbx_description
1 polymer ?
#
loop_
_entity_poly.entity_id
_entity_poly.type
_entity_poly.pdbx_seq_one_letter_code
_entity_poly.pdbx_strand_id
1 'polypeptide(L)'
;MPYELLNIPRMGMGVNHLQIIRSRRTHPFTALTEFVDNSYDAGARHVDVSLTKYKPGKSRLEILDDGKGMDLDEARHLTKFMGCRKPAWQIECYGVGVKAGGLLLRTETLVLPKKNQTQTTVLLSGTNFHLDTIFIPYYSTEMDGQTAVGLIDEDLEHFEVKRKLIDDYSPLGDGETIQDLIGKIPKASGTLVIVGPLRERKPGNPILMVPRGIADLVRPHRHIFEEPIHQRPFRDHLQRLFLTSRPQMTIHNEPVIKERVGENWTEKHIDRISYHSFRDREPLMSIRNVFDRMLDTTAEEKEQLLREKESLSLKLSNINAMLKGWKQRFKKDGINVTVGLEVENPIDGGVQIYGNGRLIQWGYKELPFYQREHATRGFSMYLNLPLDKFPANCDKASLYSADFWPLKK
;
A
#
# COMPACT_ATOMS: atom_id res chain seq x y z
N MET A 1 -34.04 -13.48 -10.26
CA MET A 1 -34.17 -12.95 -8.88
C MET A 1 -35.64 -13.00 -8.52
N PRO A 2 -36.06 -13.61 -7.40
CA PRO A 2 -37.46 -13.62 -6.99
C PRO A 2 -37.95 -12.17 -6.80
N TYR A 3 -39.15 -11.86 -7.29
CA TYR A 3 -39.77 -10.52 -7.22
C TYR A 3 -39.86 -9.94 -5.80
N GLU A 4 -39.84 -10.81 -4.78
CA GLU A 4 -39.95 -10.48 -3.36
C GLU A 4 -38.74 -9.70 -2.79
N LEU A 5 -37.58 -9.74 -3.46
CA LEU A 5 -36.36 -9.04 -3.01
C LEU A 5 -36.21 -7.61 -3.58
N LEU A 6 -37.09 -7.18 -4.50
CA LEU A 6 -37.03 -5.85 -5.12
C LEU A 6 -37.54 -4.73 -4.20
N ASN A 7 -38.43 -5.03 -3.26
CA ASN A 7 -39.10 -4.06 -2.39
C ASN A 7 -38.45 -3.91 -1.00
N ILE A 8 -37.34 -4.59 -0.74
CA ILE A 8 -36.62 -4.48 0.53
C ILE A 8 -35.78 -3.18 0.50
N PRO A 9 -35.89 -2.30 1.52
CA PRO A 9 -35.03 -1.14 1.64
C PRO A 9 -33.56 -1.56 1.56
N ARG A 10 -32.84 -1.01 0.58
CA ARG A 10 -31.42 -1.27 0.42
C ARG A 10 -30.64 -0.28 1.28
N MET A 11 -29.57 -0.76 1.90
CA MET A 11 -28.63 0.12 2.57
C MET A 11 -28.00 1.04 1.53
N GLY A 12 -28.37 2.32 1.54
CA GLY A 12 -27.74 3.36 0.74
C GLY A 12 -26.54 3.94 1.46
N MET A 13 -25.54 4.40 0.72
CA MET A 13 -24.46 5.18 1.31
C MET A 13 -24.66 6.68 1.05
N GLY A 14 -24.85 7.43 2.13
CA GLY A 14 -24.77 8.89 2.11
C GLY A 14 -23.35 9.43 2.29
N VAL A 15 -23.19 10.72 2.02
CA VAL A 15 -21.93 11.49 2.07
C VAL A 15 -21.20 11.38 3.42
N ASN A 16 -21.95 11.25 4.53
CA ASN A 16 -21.38 11.10 5.88
C ASN A 16 -20.54 9.82 6.03
N HIS A 17 -20.87 8.73 5.33
CA HIS A 17 -20.07 7.50 5.36
C HIS A 17 -18.70 7.70 4.71
N LEU A 18 -18.61 8.54 3.67
CA LEU A 18 -17.35 8.88 3.02
C LEU A 18 -16.43 9.69 3.95
N GLN A 19 -17.00 10.54 4.81
CA GLN A 19 -16.24 11.29 5.80
C GLN A 19 -15.62 10.38 6.89
N ILE A 20 -16.30 9.29 7.25
CA ILE A 20 -15.78 8.28 8.19
C ILE A 20 -14.66 7.45 7.54
N ILE A 21 -14.81 7.05 6.27
CA ILE A 21 -13.75 6.36 5.52
C ILE A 21 -12.51 7.24 5.40
N ARG A 22 -12.71 8.56 5.29
CA ARG A 22 -11.65 9.56 5.23
C ARG A 22 -10.91 9.75 6.55
N SER A 23 -11.61 9.87 7.68
CA SER A 23 -10.99 10.22 8.96
C SER A 23 -9.92 9.20 9.42
N ARG A 24 -9.96 7.99 8.88
CA ARG A 24 -8.98 6.93 9.12
C ARG A 24 -7.65 7.11 8.39
N ARG A 25 -7.55 8.02 7.40
CA ARG A 25 -6.29 8.31 6.68
C ARG A 25 -5.84 9.73 6.99
N THR A 26 -4.71 9.88 7.67
CA THR A 26 -4.18 11.19 8.10
C THR A 26 -2.98 11.66 7.28
N HIS A 27 -2.32 10.76 6.54
CA HIS A 27 -1.13 11.05 5.74
C HIS A 27 -1.40 10.93 4.22
N PRO A 28 -1.00 11.92 3.39
CA PRO A 28 -1.26 11.88 1.95
C PRO A 28 -0.58 10.70 1.26
N PHE A 29 0.61 10.29 1.70
CA PHE A 29 1.29 9.13 1.13
C PHE A 29 0.50 7.83 1.33
N THR A 30 -0.24 7.68 2.41
CA THR A 30 -1.11 6.50 2.60
C THR A 30 -2.14 6.40 1.48
N ALA A 31 -2.73 7.52 1.04
CA ALA A 31 -3.63 7.51 -0.11
C ALA A 31 -2.91 7.23 -1.43
N LEU A 32 -1.70 7.76 -1.63
CA LEU A 32 -0.91 7.47 -2.84
C LEU A 32 -0.55 5.99 -2.93
N THR A 33 -0.13 5.41 -1.80
CA THR A 33 0.22 3.99 -1.69
C THR A 33 -0.94 3.07 -2.07
N GLU A 34 -2.21 3.46 -1.83
CA GLU A 34 -3.37 2.66 -2.23
C GLU A 34 -3.51 2.56 -3.77
N PHE A 35 -3.14 3.61 -4.52
CA PHE A 35 -3.12 3.51 -5.99
C PHE A 35 -1.99 2.59 -6.47
N VAL A 36 -0.84 2.63 -5.81
CA VAL A 36 0.29 1.74 -6.10
C VAL A 36 -0.03 0.28 -5.74
N ASP A 37 -0.70 0.04 -4.60
CA ASP A 37 -1.20 -1.27 -4.18
C ASP A 37 -2.18 -1.85 -5.22
N ASN A 38 -3.07 -1.02 -5.78
CA ASN A 38 -3.97 -1.43 -6.86
C ASN A 38 -3.22 -1.83 -8.13
N SER A 39 -2.18 -1.07 -8.48
CA SER A 39 -1.31 -1.38 -9.63
C SER A 39 -0.57 -2.70 -9.43
N TYR A 40 -0.08 -2.95 -8.22
CA TYR A 40 0.55 -4.22 -7.82
C TYR A 40 -0.42 -5.40 -8.01
N ASP A 41 -1.64 -5.31 -7.47
CA ASP A 41 -2.65 -6.36 -7.59
C ASP A 41 -3.10 -6.59 -9.05
N ALA A 42 -3.06 -5.55 -9.88
CA ALA A 42 -3.31 -5.64 -11.32
C ALA A 42 -2.18 -6.36 -12.07
N GLY A 43 -1.08 -6.71 -11.39
CA GLY A 43 0.08 -7.39 -11.98
C GLY A 43 0.95 -6.46 -12.82
N ALA A 44 0.91 -5.15 -12.55
CA ALA A 44 1.75 -4.17 -13.24
C ALA A 44 3.24 -4.53 -13.12
N ARG A 45 3.97 -4.30 -14.22
CA ARG A 45 5.43 -4.39 -14.24
C ARG A 45 6.06 -3.02 -13.95
N HIS A 46 5.40 -1.94 -14.34
CA HIS A 46 5.83 -0.57 -14.14
C HIS A 46 4.68 0.29 -13.62
N VAL A 47 5.02 1.20 -12.69
CA VAL A 47 4.11 2.21 -12.15
C VAL A 47 4.86 3.53 -12.12
N ASP A 48 4.37 4.55 -12.82
CA ASP A 48 4.88 5.92 -12.73
C ASP A 48 3.95 6.78 -11.88
N VAL A 49 4.55 7.60 -11.01
CA VAL A 49 3.84 8.57 -10.18
C VAL A 49 4.40 9.96 -10.47
N SER A 50 3.54 10.91 -10.81
CA SER A 50 3.97 12.30 -11.07
C SER A 50 2.98 13.33 -10.55
N LEU A 51 3.50 14.47 -10.10
CA LEU A 51 2.71 15.65 -9.75
C LEU A 51 2.86 16.73 -10.82
N THR A 52 1.80 16.96 -11.60
CA THR A 52 1.82 17.90 -12.73
C THR A 52 1.01 19.15 -12.42
N LYS A 53 1.47 20.32 -12.90
CA LYS A 53 0.67 21.54 -12.93
C LYS A 53 -0.05 21.58 -14.27
N TYR A 54 -1.37 21.39 -14.26
CA TYR A 54 -2.16 21.29 -15.49
C TYR A 54 -2.83 22.62 -15.88
N LYS A 55 -3.03 23.52 -14.91
CA LYS A 55 -3.56 24.89 -15.09
C LYS A 55 -2.87 25.84 -14.11
N PRO A 56 -2.89 27.17 -14.34
CA PRO A 56 -2.36 28.14 -13.38
C PRO A 56 -2.94 27.93 -11.98
N GLY A 57 -2.08 27.69 -10.99
CA GLY A 57 -2.47 27.44 -9.60
C GLY A 57 -3.13 26.08 -9.33
N LYS A 58 -3.27 25.20 -10.33
CA LYS A 58 -3.89 23.88 -10.16
C LYS A 58 -2.91 22.76 -10.49
N SER A 59 -2.74 21.85 -9.54
CA SER A 59 -1.91 20.65 -9.69
C SER A 59 -2.76 19.40 -9.63
N ARG A 60 -2.30 18.32 -10.25
CA ARG A 60 -2.91 17.00 -10.20
C ARG A 60 -1.83 15.94 -10.02
N LEU A 61 -2.16 14.86 -9.35
CA LEU A 61 -1.36 13.66 -9.28
C LEU A 61 -1.76 12.73 -10.43
N GLU A 62 -0.80 12.14 -11.11
CA GLU A 62 -0.99 11.11 -12.12
C GLU A 62 -0.30 9.82 -11.66
N ILE A 63 -1.02 8.70 -11.66
CA ILE A 63 -0.50 7.36 -11.41
C ILE A 63 -0.78 6.54 -12.66
N LEU A 64 0.27 6.13 -13.37
CA LEU A 64 0.17 5.36 -14.60
C LEU A 64 0.75 3.97 -14.38
N ASP A 65 -0.05 2.93 -14.60
CA ASP A 65 0.41 1.54 -14.55
C ASP A 65 0.20 0.80 -15.88
N ASP A 66 1.05 -0.20 -16.10
CA ASP A 66 1.00 -1.10 -17.26
C ASP A 66 0.38 -2.48 -16.94
N GLY A 67 -0.48 -2.52 -15.92
CA GLY A 67 -1.18 -3.70 -15.46
C GLY A 67 -2.28 -4.17 -16.42
N LYS A 68 -3.17 -5.02 -15.89
CA LYS A 68 -4.25 -5.65 -16.68
C LYS A 68 -5.34 -4.67 -17.14
N GLY A 69 -5.40 -3.46 -16.57
CA GLY A 69 -6.51 -2.54 -16.77
C GLY A 69 -7.84 -3.12 -16.30
N MET A 70 -8.94 -2.55 -16.78
CA MET A 70 -10.31 -2.98 -16.47
C MET A 70 -11.19 -2.93 -17.73
N ASP A 71 -12.07 -3.91 -17.89
CA ASP A 71 -13.20 -3.83 -18.83
C ASP A 71 -14.37 -3.05 -18.20
N LEU A 72 -15.47 -2.89 -18.96
CA LEU A 72 -16.66 -2.16 -18.49
C LEU A 72 -17.24 -2.77 -17.20
N ASP A 73 -17.31 -4.10 -17.11
CA ASP A 73 -17.89 -4.77 -15.94
C ASP A 73 -17.00 -4.59 -14.71
N GLU A 74 -15.68 -4.75 -14.85
CA GLU A 74 -14.72 -4.49 -13.77
C GLU A 74 -14.73 -3.02 -13.34
N ALA A 75 -14.80 -2.08 -14.29
CA ALA A 75 -14.88 -0.65 -14.01
C ALA A 75 -16.20 -0.29 -13.31
N ARG A 76 -17.32 -0.96 -13.62
CA ARG A 76 -18.59 -0.81 -12.87
C ARG A 76 -18.46 -1.23 -11.41
N HIS A 77 -17.57 -2.16 -11.05
CA HIS A 77 -17.33 -2.45 -9.64
C HIS A 77 -16.61 -1.32 -8.91
N LEU A 78 -15.90 -0.43 -9.60
CA LEU A 78 -15.38 0.80 -9.01
C LEU A 78 -16.51 1.73 -8.54
N THR A 79 -17.69 1.69 -9.17
CA THR A 79 -18.83 2.54 -8.77
C THR A 79 -19.59 1.97 -7.57
N LYS A 80 -19.43 0.67 -7.28
CA LYS A 80 -20.07 -0.01 -6.14
C LYS A 80 -19.23 0.14 -4.88
N PHE A 81 -19.72 0.83 -3.86
CA PHE A 81 -19.00 0.93 -2.58
C PHE A 81 -19.02 -0.38 -1.78
N MET A 82 -17.91 -0.66 -1.08
CA MET A 82 -17.72 -1.83 -0.21
C MET A 82 -17.90 -3.22 -0.87
N GLY A 83 -17.93 -3.29 -2.20
CA GLY A 83 -17.87 -4.53 -2.96
C GLY A 83 -16.44 -4.82 -3.40
N CYS A 84 -15.77 -5.75 -2.74
CA CYS A 84 -14.50 -6.28 -3.22
C CYS A 84 -14.66 -7.71 -3.72
N ARG A 85 -14.24 -7.98 -4.96
CA ARG A 85 -14.16 -9.34 -5.53
C ARG A 85 -12.77 -9.95 -5.34
N LYS A 86 -11.82 -9.18 -4.82
CA LYS A 86 -10.45 -9.63 -4.63
C LYS A 86 -10.41 -10.62 -3.45
N PRO A 87 -9.73 -11.76 -3.59
CA PRO A 87 -9.59 -12.71 -2.49
C PRO A 87 -8.78 -12.08 -1.34
N ALA A 88 -9.00 -12.59 -0.12
CA ALA A 88 -8.41 -12.02 1.10
C ALA A 88 -6.87 -11.95 1.13
N TRP A 89 -6.19 -12.70 0.25
CA TRP A 89 -4.73 -12.66 0.13
C TRP A 89 -4.20 -11.50 -0.73
N GLN A 90 -5.04 -10.85 -1.55
CA GLN A 90 -4.65 -9.64 -2.28
C GLN A 90 -4.60 -8.42 -1.34
N ILE A 91 -3.77 -7.44 -1.69
CA ILE A 91 -3.50 -6.28 -0.84
C ILE A 91 -4.75 -5.40 -0.74
N GLU A 92 -5.48 -5.20 -1.85
CA GLU A 92 -6.69 -4.37 -1.92
C GLU A 92 -7.98 -5.15 -1.68
N CYS A 93 -7.99 -6.03 -0.67
CA CYS A 93 -9.16 -6.89 -0.39
C CYS A 93 -10.38 -6.14 0.16
N TYR A 94 -10.26 -4.86 0.56
CA TYR A 94 -11.38 -4.08 1.11
C TYR A 94 -12.23 -3.37 0.05
N GLY A 95 -11.71 -3.14 -1.17
CA GLY A 95 -12.45 -2.44 -2.23
C GLY A 95 -12.70 -0.95 -1.94
N VAL A 96 -11.87 -0.36 -1.07
CA VAL A 96 -11.97 1.02 -0.58
C VAL A 96 -10.80 1.90 -1.04
N GLY A 97 -9.65 1.34 -1.46
CA GLY A 97 -8.40 2.10 -1.72
C GLY A 97 -8.56 3.28 -2.68
N VAL A 98 -9.00 3.04 -3.94
CA VAL A 98 -9.22 4.10 -4.96
C VAL A 98 -10.22 5.14 -4.47
N LYS A 99 -11.33 4.68 -3.87
CA LYS A 99 -12.41 5.55 -3.38
C LYS A 99 -11.90 6.43 -2.26
N ALA A 100 -11.26 5.85 -1.26
CA ALA A 100 -10.73 6.58 -0.12
C ALA A 100 -9.56 7.50 -0.48
N GLY A 101 -8.69 7.11 -1.42
CA GLY A 101 -7.59 7.95 -1.89
C GLY A 101 -8.11 9.23 -2.55
N GLY A 102 -9.07 9.08 -3.47
CA GLY A 102 -9.73 10.21 -4.14
C GLY A 102 -10.56 11.09 -3.18
N LEU A 103 -11.32 10.46 -2.29
CA LEU A 103 -12.14 11.14 -1.28
C LEU A 103 -11.30 11.85 -0.21
N LEU A 104 -10.12 11.30 0.15
CA LEU A 104 -9.22 11.88 1.15
C LEU A 104 -8.72 13.25 0.72
N LEU A 105 -8.43 13.40 -0.57
CA LEU A 105 -7.94 14.66 -1.13
C LEU A 105 -9.10 15.66 -1.37
N ARG A 106 -10.37 15.22 -1.29
CA ARG A 106 -11.58 15.99 -1.63
C ARG A 106 -11.49 16.58 -3.04
N THR A 107 -10.95 15.81 -3.96
CA THR A 107 -10.71 16.23 -5.34
C THR A 107 -11.46 15.34 -6.29
N GLU A 108 -11.44 15.73 -7.55
CA GLU A 108 -11.91 14.91 -8.65
C GLU A 108 -10.88 13.78 -8.83
N THR A 109 -11.36 12.55 -8.99
CA THR A 109 -10.51 11.39 -9.30
C THR A 109 -11.01 10.79 -10.61
N LEU A 110 -10.25 11.00 -11.66
CA LEU A 110 -10.48 10.44 -12.98
C LEU A 110 -9.72 9.12 -13.08
N VAL A 111 -10.41 8.05 -13.44
CA VAL A 111 -9.83 6.71 -13.58
C VAL A 111 -10.06 6.27 -15.02
N LEU A 112 -8.96 6.00 -15.72
CA LEU A 112 -8.91 5.70 -17.15
C LEU A 112 -8.26 4.32 -17.36
N PRO A 113 -8.98 3.22 -17.10
CA PRO A 113 -8.50 1.89 -17.47
C PRO A 113 -8.62 1.64 -18.97
N LYS A 114 -7.65 0.88 -19.48
CA LYS A 114 -7.63 0.32 -20.82
C LYS A 114 -7.39 -1.17 -20.72
N LYS A 115 -8.21 -1.97 -21.40
CA LYS A 115 -8.07 -3.42 -21.48
C LYS A 115 -8.48 -3.90 -22.87
N ASN A 116 -7.51 -4.47 -23.59
CA ASN A 116 -7.68 -4.89 -24.98
C ASN A 116 -8.14 -3.71 -25.86
N GLN A 117 -9.25 -3.87 -26.58
CA GLN A 117 -9.87 -2.86 -27.43
C GLN A 117 -10.95 -2.05 -26.71
N THR A 118 -10.96 -2.06 -25.37
CA THR A 118 -11.90 -1.27 -24.59
C THR A 118 -11.17 -0.30 -23.68
N GLN A 119 -11.71 0.91 -23.57
CA GLN A 119 -11.32 1.87 -22.55
C GLN A 119 -12.56 2.33 -21.81
N THR A 120 -12.42 2.59 -20.52
CA THR A 120 -13.50 3.13 -19.69
C THR A 120 -13.04 4.44 -19.08
N THR A 121 -13.94 5.40 -19.01
CA THR A 121 -13.73 6.65 -18.29
C THR A 121 -14.63 6.63 -17.08
N VAL A 122 -14.07 6.80 -15.88
CA VAL A 122 -14.82 6.88 -14.63
C VAL A 122 -14.39 8.12 -13.87
N LEU A 123 -15.34 8.96 -13.46
CA LEU A 123 -15.06 10.13 -12.64
C LEU A 123 -15.70 9.97 -11.26
N LEU A 124 -14.87 9.92 -10.22
CA LEU A 124 -15.31 10.04 -8.84
C LEU A 124 -15.18 11.52 -8.42
N SER A 125 -16.33 12.21 -8.37
CA SER A 125 -16.35 13.65 -8.15
C SER A 125 -16.55 14.05 -6.69
N GLY A 126 -15.53 14.70 -6.11
CA GLY A 126 -15.51 15.32 -4.79
C GLY A 126 -16.56 16.43 -4.58
N THR A 127 -16.97 17.08 -5.66
CA THR A 127 -17.84 18.25 -5.66
C THR A 127 -19.32 17.90 -5.87
N ASN A 128 -19.64 16.74 -6.43
CA ASN A 128 -21.03 16.27 -6.59
C ASN A 128 -21.58 15.54 -5.35
N PHE A 129 -20.84 15.50 -4.24
CA PHE A 129 -21.26 14.91 -2.96
C PHE A 129 -22.21 15.81 -2.13
N HIS A 130 -23.06 16.61 -2.77
CA HIS A 130 -24.08 17.42 -2.11
C HIS A 130 -25.48 16.79 -2.15
N LEU A 131 -25.59 15.60 -2.71
CA LEU A 131 -26.84 14.84 -2.85
C LEU A 131 -26.89 13.70 -1.83
N ASP A 132 -28.08 13.31 -1.40
CA ASP A 132 -28.31 12.14 -0.53
C ASP A 132 -27.82 10.83 -1.17
N THR A 133 -27.56 10.85 -2.48
CA THR A 133 -27.07 9.73 -3.29
C THR A 133 -25.79 10.12 -4.04
N ILE A 134 -24.81 9.21 -4.06
CA ILE A 134 -23.55 9.40 -4.80
C ILE A 134 -23.77 9.04 -6.28
N PHE A 135 -23.55 10.00 -7.18
CA PHE A 135 -23.53 9.77 -8.64
C PHE A 135 -22.10 9.69 -9.16
N ILE A 136 -21.77 8.62 -9.89
CA ILE A 136 -20.45 8.38 -10.48
C ILE A 136 -20.64 8.23 -11.99
N PRO A 137 -20.41 9.28 -12.81
CA PRO A 137 -20.50 9.15 -14.25
C PRO A 137 -19.37 8.27 -14.78
N TYR A 138 -19.74 7.39 -15.70
CA TYR A 138 -18.80 6.58 -16.45
C TYR A 138 -19.36 6.27 -17.84
N TYR A 139 -18.46 5.99 -18.78
CA TYR A 139 -18.79 5.43 -20.09
C TYR A 139 -17.61 4.61 -20.60
N SER A 140 -17.86 3.68 -21.52
CA SER A 140 -16.79 2.95 -22.21
C SER A 140 -16.84 3.18 -23.70
N THR A 141 -15.69 3.09 -24.34
CA THR A 141 -15.58 3.13 -25.79
C THR A 141 -14.80 1.93 -26.29
N GLU A 142 -15.21 1.44 -27.45
CA GLU A 142 -14.43 0.52 -28.25
C GLU A 142 -13.34 1.29 -28.98
N MET A 143 -12.16 0.67 -29.07
CA MET A 143 -10.94 1.27 -29.57
C MET A 143 -10.37 0.45 -30.72
N ASP A 144 -10.03 1.13 -31.81
CA ASP A 144 -9.11 0.63 -32.83
C ASP A 144 -7.76 1.34 -32.65
N GLY A 145 -6.79 0.63 -32.09
CA GLY A 145 -5.52 1.20 -31.66
C GLY A 145 -5.68 2.27 -30.58
N GLN A 146 -5.55 3.55 -30.96
CA GLN A 146 -5.79 4.72 -30.09
C GLN A 146 -7.04 5.52 -30.46
N THR A 147 -7.78 5.10 -31.49
CA THR A 147 -8.96 5.79 -31.99
C THR A 147 -10.22 5.16 -31.40
N ALA A 148 -11.09 5.99 -30.83
CA ALA A 148 -12.41 5.53 -30.39
C ALA A 148 -13.30 5.31 -31.61
N VAL A 149 -13.83 4.09 -31.75
CA VAL A 149 -14.64 3.66 -32.91
C VAL A 149 -16.09 3.35 -32.54
N GLY A 150 -16.38 3.16 -31.25
CA GLY A 150 -17.72 2.82 -30.79
C GLY A 150 -17.95 3.21 -29.33
N LEU A 151 -19.22 3.38 -28.97
CA LEU A 151 -19.66 3.61 -27.60
C LEU A 151 -20.21 2.32 -27.01
N ILE A 152 -19.70 1.96 -25.84
CA ILE A 152 -20.13 0.81 -25.06
C ILE A 152 -20.74 1.38 -23.77
N ASP A 153 -22.03 1.69 -23.83
CA ASP A 153 -22.79 2.18 -22.68
C ASP A 153 -24.20 1.58 -22.72
N GLU A 154 -24.63 1.02 -21.59
CA GLU A 154 -25.98 0.44 -21.48
C GLU A 154 -27.04 1.54 -21.24
N ASP A 155 -26.62 2.72 -20.81
CA ASP A 155 -27.48 3.87 -20.53
C ASP A 155 -27.14 5.01 -21.48
N LEU A 156 -27.53 4.82 -22.74
CA LEU A 156 -27.34 5.77 -23.84
C LEU A 156 -28.18 7.04 -23.66
N GLU A 157 -29.31 6.96 -22.97
CA GLU A 157 -30.20 8.10 -22.72
C GLU A 157 -29.50 9.17 -21.88
N HIS A 158 -28.74 8.76 -20.85
CA HIS A 158 -28.00 9.68 -19.98
C HIS A 158 -26.54 9.87 -20.40
N PHE A 159 -26.13 9.31 -21.53
CA PHE A 159 -24.73 9.32 -21.95
C PHE A 159 -24.16 10.73 -22.14
N GLU A 160 -24.88 11.63 -22.83
CA GLU A 160 -24.41 13.01 -23.02
C GLU A 160 -24.30 13.78 -21.71
N VAL A 161 -25.19 13.51 -20.75
CA VAL A 161 -25.12 14.09 -19.41
C VAL A 161 -23.89 13.55 -18.66
N LYS A 162 -23.65 12.24 -18.70
CA LYS A 162 -22.47 11.61 -18.09
C LYS A 162 -21.17 12.13 -18.70
N ARG A 163 -21.09 12.21 -20.03
CA ARG A 163 -19.94 12.75 -20.76
C ARG A 163 -19.70 14.20 -20.36
N LYS A 164 -20.73 15.04 -20.39
CA LYS A 164 -20.63 16.45 -20.00
C LYS A 164 -20.13 16.62 -18.57
N LEU A 165 -20.62 15.83 -17.62
CA LEU A 165 -20.11 15.85 -16.24
C LEU A 165 -18.64 15.44 -16.17
N ILE A 166 -18.23 14.44 -16.95
CA ILE A 166 -16.81 14.07 -17.02
C ILE A 166 -15.98 15.22 -17.57
N ASP A 167 -16.41 15.87 -18.65
CA ASP A 167 -15.66 16.97 -19.27
C ASP A 167 -15.59 18.22 -18.36
N ASP A 168 -16.69 18.56 -17.69
CA ASP A 168 -16.80 19.75 -16.85
C ASP A 168 -15.96 19.64 -15.55
N TYR A 169 -15.85 18.43 -14.99
CA TYR A 169 -15.22 18.20 -13.68
C TYR A 169 -13.86 17.48 -13.75
N SER A 170 -13.50 16.85 -14.86
CA SER A 170 -12.19 16.21 -14.97
C SER A 170 -11.04 17.22 -14.84
N PRO A 171 -9.92 16.86 -14.19
CA PRO A 171 -8.79 17.76 -14.00
C PRO A 171 -7.95 17.90 -15.27
N LEU A 172 -8.56 18.29 -16.39
CA LEU A 172 -7.93 18.45 -17.70
C LEU A 172 -7.16 19.77 -17.80
N GLY A 173 -6.00 19.71 -18.46
CA GLY A 173 -5.23 20.87 -18.90
C GLY A 173 -5.98 21.73 -19.93
N ASP A 174 -5.39 22.87 -20.29
CA ASP A 174 -5.96 23.71 -21.33
C ASP A 174 -5.83 23.03 -22.70
N GLY A 175 -6.97 22.71 -23.33
CA GLY A 175 -7.03 22.01 -24.62
C GLY A 175 -6.76 20.49 -24.55
N GLU A 176 -6.47 19.94 -23.37
CA GLU A 176 -6.26 18.50 -23.17
C GLU A 176 -7.60 17.76 -23.16
N THR A 177 -7.67 16.64 -23.87
CA THR A 177 -8.85 15.78 -23.96
C THR A 177 -8.69 14.49 -23.14
N ILE A 178 -9.80 13.77 -22.90
CA ILE A 178 -9.76 12.44 -22.29
C ILE A 178 -8.93 11.47 -23.15
N GLN A 179 -9.02 11.59 -24.48
CA GLN A 179 -8.27 10.76 -25.43
C GLN A 179 -6.76 11.01 -25.33
N ASP A 180 -6.32 12.26 -25.14
CA ASP A 180 -4.90 12.57 -24.93
C ASP A 180 -4.36 11.89 -23.66
N LEU A 181 -5.17 11.87 -22.59
CA LEU A 181 -4.82 11.20 -21.35
C LEU A 181 -4.75 9.68 -21.51
N ILE A 182 -5.72 9.08 -22.22
CA ILE A 182 -5.70 7.62 -22.45
C ILE A 182 -4.54 7.23 -23.37
N GLY A 183 -4.16 8.11 -24.32
CA GLY A 183 -2.97 7.94 -25.15
C GLY A 183 -1.67 7.79 -24.36
N LYS A 184 -1.62 8.25 -23.10
CA LYS A 184 -0.48 8.02 -22.19
C LYS A 184 -0.31 6.55 -21.79
N ILE A 185 -1.32 5.70 -21.93
CA ILE A 185 -1.25 4.27 -21.61
C ILE A 185 -0.65 3.54 -22.82
N PRO A 186 0.66 3.20 -22.80
CA PRO A 186 1.38 2.86 -24.02
C PRO A 186 1.04 1.44 -24.53
N LYS A 187 0.49 0.59 -23.67
CA LYS A 187 0.19 -0.82 -23.98
C LYS A 187 -1.28 -1.02 -24.32
N ALA A 188 -1.61 -2.27 -24.68
CA ALA A 188 -2.99 -2.73 -24.86
C ALA A 188 -3.77 -2.80 -23.54
N SER A 189 -3.07 -2.79 -22.40
CA SER A 189 -3.68 -2.72 -21.08
C SER A 189 -2.89 -1.83 -20.12
N GLY A 190 -3.60 -1.24 -19.17
CA GLY A 190 -3.05 -0.39 -18.12
C GLY A 190 -4.13 0.50 -17.51
N THR A 191 -3.76 1.28 -16.52
CA THR A 191 -4.67 2.27 -15.91
C THR A 191 -3.93 3.58 -15.70
N LEU A 192 -4.57 4.69 -16.05
CA LEU A 192 -4.17 6.02 -15.62
C LEU A 192 -5.17 6.52 -14.58
N VAL A 193 -4.69 6.82 -13.38
CA VAL A 193 -5.46 7.47 -12.33
C VAL A 193 -4.97 8.91 -12.17
N ILE A 194 -5.88 9.86 -12.26
CA ILE A 194 -5.59 11.29 -12.10
C ILE A 194 -6.39 11.84 -10.94
N VAL A 195 -5.70 12.45 -9.98
CA VAL A 195 -6.30 13.02 -8.77
C VAL A 195 -6.03 14.51 -8.72
N GLY A 196 -7.07 15.34 -8.87
CA GLY A 196 -6.92 16.80 -8.85
C GLY A 196 -8.26 17.55 -8.99
N PRO A 197 -8.27 18.88 -8.85
CA PRO A 197 -7.17 19.73 -8.43
C PRO A 197 -6.77 19.45 -6.97
N LEU A 198 -5.49 19.15 -6.72
CA LEU A 198 -4.99 18.96 -5.36
C LEU A 198 -5.20 20.24 -4.55
N ARG A 199 -5.87 20.10 -3.40
CA ARG A 199 -6.17 21.23 -2.53
C ARG A 199 -4.93 21.74 -1.82
N GLU A 200 -4.98 23.01 -1.47
CA GLU A 200 -4.04 23.62 -0.52
C GLU A 200 -4.64 23.59 0.89
N ARG A 201 -3.82 23.42 1.92
CA ARG A 201 -4.24 23.51 3.33
C ARG A 201 -4.63 24.94 3.71
N LYS A 202 -3.87 25.89 3.18
CA LYS A 202 -4.04 27.35 3.23
C LYS A 202 -3.50 27.89 1.91
N PRO A 203 -3.93 29.08 1.43
CA PRO A 203 -3.34 29.70 0.25
C PRO A 203 -1.80 29.62 0.28
N GLY A 204 -1.19 29.11 -0.78
CA GLY A 204 0.26 28.92 -0.92
C GLY A 204 0.85 27.72 -0.15
N ASN A 205 0.03 26.88 0.48
CA ASN A 205 0.47 25.70 1.24
C ASN A 205 -0.14 24.42 0.65
N PRO A 206 0.46 23.82 -0.38
CA PRO A 206 -0.08 22.62 -1.01
C PRO A 206 -0.04 21.41 -0.05
N ILE A 207 -0.85 20.38 -0.33
CA ILE A 207 -0.80 19.12 0.45
C ILE A 207 0.43 18.28 0.09
N LEU A 208 0.87 18.37 -1.17
CA LEU A 208 2.06 17.73 -1.74
C LEU A 208 2.80 18.73 -2.62
N MET A 209 4.12 18.65 -2.66
CA MET A 209 4.93 19.44 -3.59
C MET A 209 6.09 18.63 -4.15
N VAL A 210 6.64 19.12 -5.26
CA VAL A 210 7.93 18.69 -5.81
C VAL A 210 8.92 19.81 -5.54
N PRO A 211 9.90 19.63 -4.62
CA PRO A 211 10.91 20.64 -4.36
C PRO A 211 11.78 20.88 -5.60
N ARG A 212 12.27 22.11 -5.78
CA ARG A 212 13.19 22.41 -6.89
C ARG A 212 14.46 21.56 -6.77
N GLY A 213 14.83 20.89 -7.86
CA GLY A 213 16.01 20.03 -7.91
C GLY A 213 15.84 18.66 -7.25
N ILE A 214 14.64 18.32 -6.76
CA ILE A 214 14.33 17.01 -6.19
C ILE A 214 13.17 16.43 -7.00
N ALA A 215 13.43 15.41 -7.82
CA ALA A 215 12.39 14.72 -8.58
C ALA A 215 11.59 13.76 -7.68
N ASP A 216 10.93 14.32 -6.67
CA ASP A 216 10.25 13.55 -5.64
C ASP A 216 9.07 14.31 -5.04
N LEU A 217 8.16 13.56 -4.41
CA LEU A 217 7.00 14.11 -3.73
C LEU A 217 7.30 14.26 -2.24
N VAL A 218 7.11 15.45 -1.71
CA VAL A 218 7.21 15.71 -0.26
C VAL A 218 5.94 16.32 0.27
N ARG A 219 5.69 16.10 1.56
CA ARG A 219 4.67 16.85 2.29
C ARG A 219 5.29 18.17 2.79
N PRO A 220 4.71 19.33 2.50
CA PRO A 220 5.20 20.61 3.02
C PRO A 220 5.12 20.67 4.57
N HIS A 221 6.21 21.01 5.24
CA HIS A 221 6.23 21.28 6.68
C HIS A 221 6.88 22.65 7.00
N ARG A 222 6.48 23.27 8.12
CA ARG A 222 6.94 24.62 8.53
C ARG A 222 8.38 24.64 9.06
N HIS A 223 8.89 23.51 9.55
CA HIS A 223 10.23 23.39 10.13
C HIS A 223 10.88 22.10 9.61
N ILE A 224 11.90 22.24 8.75
CA ILE A 224 12.64 21.14 8.09
C ILE A 224 13.53 20.36 9.09
N PHE A 225 13.55 20.77 10.37
CA PHE A 225 14.58 20.35 11.32
C PHE A 225 14.08 19.67 12.60
N GLU A 226 12.77 19.43 12.76
CA GLU A 226 12.24 18.69 13.91
C GLU A 226 11.52 17.40 13.44
N GLU A 227 12.15 16.27 13.78
CA GLU A 227 11.78 14.84 13.57
C GLU A 227 12.08 14.20 12.20
N PRO A 228 13.20 13.44 12.06
CA PRO A 228 13.68 12.88 10.78
C PRO A 228 12.87 11.73 10.17
N ILE A 229 12.02 11.04 10.93
CA ILE A 229 11.41 9.78 10.48
C ILE A 229 10.15 10.02 9.61
N HIS A 230 9.51 11.19 9.77
CA HIS A 230 8.26 11.53 9.06
C HIS A 230 8.43 12.55 7.93
N GLN A 231 9.66 13.02 7.69
CA GLN A 231 10.00 14.04 6.68
C GLN A 231 10.61 13.45 5.40
N ARG A 232 10.49 12.15 5.20
CA ARG A 232 11.09 11.48 4.05
C ARG A 232 10.26 11.73 2.78
N PRO A 233 10.91 11.87 1.62
CA PRO A 233 10.20 11.92 0.35
C PRO A 233 9.39 10.64 0.12
N PHE A 234 8.41 10.72 -0.77
CA PHE A 234 7.56 9.58 -1.09
C PHE A 234 8.35 8.39 -1.64
N ARG A 235 9.44 8.66 -2.37
CA ARG A 235 10.36 7.61 -2.84
C ARG A 235 10.81 6.70 -1.74
N ASP A 236 11.29 7.22 -0.61
CA ASP A 236 11.76 6.41 0.53
C ASP A 236 10.67 5.43 1.00
N HIS A 237 9.42 5.89 1.08
CA HIS A 237 8.29 5.03 1.41
C HIS A 237 8.10 3.92 0.36
N LEU A 238 8.20 4.24 -0.94
CA LEU A 238 8.07 3.26 -2.02
C LEU A 238 9.24 2.27 -2.09
N GLN A 239 10.46 2.67 -1.72
CA GLN A 239 11.63 1.78 -1.74
C GLN A 239 11.42 0.54 -0.85
N ARG A 240 10.66 0.70 0.23
CA ARG A 240 10.38 -0.34 1.24
C ARG A 240 8.98 -0.93 1.08
N LEU A 241 8.15 -0.43 0.16
CA LEU A 241 6.73 -0.79 0.13
C LEU A 241 6.46 -2.28 -0.16
N PHE A 242 7.24 -2.88 -1.08
CA PHE A 242 7.08 -4.29 -1.47
C PHE A 242 8.39 -5.05 -1.39
N LEU A 243 8.33 -6.29 -0.88
CA LEU A 243 9.45 -7.22 -0.87
C LEU A 243 9.76 -7.84 -2.24
N THR A 244 8.77 -7.83 -3.13
CA THR A 244 8.90 -8.38 -4.48
C THR A 244 9.66 -7.44 -5.40
N SER A 245 10.26 -7.99 -6.46
CA SER A 245 10.94 -7.19 -7.49
C SER A 245 10.00 -6.31 -8.32
N ARG A 246 8.71 -6.65 -8.41
CA ARG A 246 7.69 -5.90 -9.17
C ARG A 246 6.63 -5.25 -8.27
N PRO A 247 5.98 -4.16 -8.71
CA PRO A 247 6.30 -3.40 -9.92
C PRO A 247 7.64 -2.64 -9.76
N GLN A 248 8.27 -2.31 -10.88
CA GLN A 248 9.27 -1.25 -10.92
C GLN A 248 8.52 0.08 -10.82
N MET A 249 9.00 0.99 -9.99
CA MET A 249 8.30 2.25 -9.71
C MET A 249 9.18 3.41 -10.14
N THR A 250 8.57 4.46 -10.67
CA THR A 250 9.23 5.74 -10.95
C THR A 250 8.43 6.86 -10.30
N ILE A 251 9.14 7.89 -9.82
CA ILE A 251 8.54 9.17 -9.46
C ILE A 251 9.15 10.21 -10.37
N HIS A 252 8.32 10.94 -11.12
CA HIS A 252 8.78 11.88 -12.14
C HIS A 252 9.78 11.26 -13.14
N ASN A 253 9.52 10.04 -13.61
CA ASN A 253 10.40 9.24 -14.47
C ASN A 253 11.75 8.83 -13.86
N GLU A 254 12.04 9.16 -12.60
CA GLU A 254 13.24 8.69 -11.92
C GLU A 254 12.96 7.39 -11.15
N PRO A 255 13.81 6.36 -11.29
CA PRO A 255 13.57 5.04 -10.72
C PRO A 255 13.60 5.03 -9.19
N VAL A 256 12.64 4.34 -8.59
CA VAL A 256 12.63 4.00 -7.17
C VAL A 256 13.43 2.72 -6.99
N ILE A 257 14.64 2.83 -6.44
CA ILE A 257 15.50 1.67 -6.16
C ILE A 257 15.00 1.02 -4.87
N LYS A 258 14.44 -0.19 -4.97
CA LYS A 258 13.93 -0.93 -3.82
C LYS A 258 15.05 -1.25 -2.83
N GLU A 259 14.75 -1.07 -1.55
CA GLU A 259 15.64 -1.40 -0.44
C GLU A 259 15.24 -2.78 0.10
N ARG A 260 16.21 -3.67 0.27
CA ARG A 260 15.95 -4.97 0.90
C ARG A 260 15.97 -4.79 2.41
N VAL A 261 14.87 -5.19 3.05
CA VAL A 261 14.73 -5.10 4.50
C VAL A 261 15.88 -5.84 5.17
N GLY A 262 16.58 -5.10 6.04
CA GLY A 262 17.69 -5.63 6.80
C GLY A 262 18.90 -6.00 5.98
N GLU A 263 19.09 -5.50 4.75
CA GLU A 263 20.32 -5.68 3.96
C GLU A 263 21.55 -5.21 4.73
N ASN A 264 21.45 -4.05 5.39
CA ASN A 264 22.56 -3.39 6.09
C ASN A 264 22.62 -3.75 7.59
N TRP A 265 21.79 -4.69 8.05
CA TRP A 265 21.84 -5.12 9.45
C TRP A 265 23.10 -5.95 9.72
N THR A 266 23.75 -5.69 10.85
CA THR A 266 24.83 -6.51 11.39
C THR A 266 24.27 -7.60 12.31
N GLU A 267 25.03 -8.69 12.49
CA GLU A 267 24.66 -9.80 13.39
C GLU A 267 23.24 -10.36 13.15
N LYS A 268 22.90 -10.62 11.87
CA LYS A 268 21.57 -11.09 11.51
C LYS A 268 21.33 -12.51 12.02
N HIS A 269 20.25 -12.70 12.75
CA HIS A 269 19.75 -14.01 13.14
C HIS A 269 18.36 -14.26 12.54
N ILE A 270 18.08 -15.51 12.16
CA ILE A 270 16.79 -15.91 11.62
C ILE A 270 16.25 -17.04 12.48
N ASP A 271 15.10 -16.82 13.10
CA ASP A 271 14.38 -17.84 13.84
C ASP A 271 13.01 -18.10 13.21
N ARG A 272 12.36 -19.21 13.57
CA ARG A 272 11.04 -19.59 13.08
C ARG A 272 10.07 -19.73 14.24
N ILE A 273 9.04 -18.87 14.25
CA ILE A 273 8.01 -18.85 15.29
C ILE A 273 6.73 -19.51 14.78
N SER A 274 6.16 -20.43 15.55
CA SER A 274 4.89 -21.11 15.25
C SER A 274 3.71 -20.15 15.34
N TYR A 275 2.67 -20.35 14.51
CA TYR A 275 1.43 -19.56 14.63
C TYR A 275 0.72 -19.74 15.99
N HIS A 276 0.94 -20.86 16.67
CA HIS A 276 0.34 -21.13 17.99
C HIS A 276 0.85 -20.14 19.04
N SER A 277 2.11 -19.73 18.94
CA SER A 277 2.72 -18.72 19.82
C SER A 277 2.09 -17.33 19.71
N PHE A 278 1.29 -17.06 18.66
CA PHE A 278 0.55 -15.81 18.49
C PHE A 278 -0.88 -15.86 19.04
N ARG A 279 -1.43 -17.04 19.34
CA ARG A 279 -2.81 -17.20 19.84
C ARG A 279 -2.88 -17.15 21.37
N ASP A 280 -1.85 -17.65 22.03
CA ASP A 280 -1.69 -17.58 23.49
C ASP A 280 -1.00 -16.27 23.86
N ARG A 281 -1.13 -15.77 25.10
CA ARG A 281 -0.48 -14.51 25.57
C ARG A 281 1.07 -14.55 25.63
N GLU A 282 1.69 -15.55 25.00
CA GLU A 282 3.13 -15.74 24.89
C GLU A 282 3.88 -15.06 23.72
N PRO A 283 3.31 -14.21 22.83
CA PRO A 283 4.07 -13.72 21.68
C PRO A 283 5.24 -12.83 22.12
N LEU A 284 5.01 -12.01 23.15
CA LEU A 284 6.05 -11.22 23.80
C LEU A 284 7.17 -12.09 24.38
N MET A 285 6.85 -13.25 24.96
CA MET A 285 7.87 -14.15 25.51
C MET A 285 8.70 -14.79 24.40
N SER A 286 8.08 -15.20 23.28
CA SER A 286 8.83 -15.77 22.15
C SER A 286 9.75 -14.75 21.47
N ILE A 287 9.28 -13.51 21.29
CA ILE A 287 10.05 -12.41 20.72
C ILE A 287 11.14 -11.97 21.70
N ARG A 288 10.81 -11.87 22.99
CA ARG A 288 11.79 -11.60 24.05
C ARG A 288 12.88 -12.67 24.09
N ASN A 289 12.54 -13.95 24.00
CA ASN A 289 13.54 -15.02 23.95
C ASN A 289 14.44 -14.94 22.70
N VAL A 290 13.95 -14.42 21.58
CA VAL A 290 14.78 -14.12 20.40
C VAL A 290 15.74 -12.96 20.70
N PHE A 291 15.25 -11.89 21.35
CA PHE A 291 16.09 -10.75 21.77
C PHE A 291 17.12 -11.12 22.85
N ASP A 292 16.70 -11.85 23.88
CA ASP A 292 17.55 -12.32 24.98
C ASP A 292 18.65 -13.24 24.42
N ARG A 293 18.34 -14.17 23.51
CA ARG A 293 19.35 -14.98 22.81
C ARG A 293 20.34 -14.17 21.97
N MET A 294 19.95 -13.00 21.45
CA MET A 294 20.90 -12.12 20.75
C MET A 294 21.76 -11.31 21.72
N LEU A 295 21.20 -10.91 22.85
CA LEU A 295 21.93 -10.19 23.91
C LEU A 295 22.90 -11.10 24.67
N ASP A 296 22.56 -12.38 24.83
CA ASP A 296 23.38 -13.39 25.53
C ASP A 296 24.60 -13.86 24.73
N THR A 297 24.69 -13.53 23.44
CA THR A 297 25.88 -13.79 22.60
C THR A 297 27.05 -12.85 22.97
N THR A 298 27.49 -12.93 24.22
CA THR A 298 28.68 -12.26 24.74
C THR A 298 29.91 -13.15 24.52
N ALA A 299 31.09 -12.53 24.47
CA ALA A 299 32.34 -13.11 23.98
C ALA A 299 32.79 -14.45 24.64
N GLU A 300 32.24 -14.81 25.80
CA GLU A 300 32.56 -16.04 26.55
C GLU A 300 32.01 -17.31 25.87
N GLU A 301 30.82 -17.26 25.26
CA GLU A 301 30.25 -18.43 24.56
C GLU A 301 31.04 -18.79 23.29
N LYS A 302 31.65 -17.79 22.64
CA LYS A 302 32.48 -17.96 21.44
C LYS A 302 33.75 -18.76 21.74
N GLU A 303 34.29 -18.63 22.95
CA GLU A 303 35.51 -19.31 23.42
C GLU A 303 35.22 -20.71 23.99
N GLN A 304 34.01 -20.93 24.51
CA GLN A 304 33.53 -22.23 24.99
C GLN A 304 33.11 -23.16 23.83
N LEU A 305 32.49 -22.61 22.77
CA LEU A 305 32.12 -23.34 21.55
C LEU A 305 33.33 -23.79 20.71
N LEU A 306 34.48 -23.12 20.82
CA LEU A 306 35.75 -23.54 20.20
C LEU A 306 36.37 -24.77 20.88
N ARG A 307 36.08 -24.99 22.17
CA ARG A 307 36.59 -26.12 22.98
C ARG A 307 35.71 -27.37 22.90
N GLU A 308 34.41 -27.24 22.63
CA GLU A 308 33.47 -28.38 22.52
C GLU A 308 33.28 -28.98 21.10
N LYS A 309 33.97 -28.42 20.11
CA LYS A 309 33.83 -28.72 18.67
C LYS A 309 33.98 -30.20 18.29
N GLU A 310 34.77 -30.98 19.05
CA GLU A 310 35.00 -32.40 18.75
C GLU A 310 33.84 -33.31 19.19
N SER A 311 33.19 -33.03 20.33
CA SER A 311 32.02 -33.79 20.81
C SER A 311 30.71 -33.38 20.10
N LEU A 312 30.64 -32.14 19.62
CA LEU A 312 29.50 -31.57 18.90
C LEU A 312 29.28 -32.20 17.51
N SER A 313 30.30 -32.76 16.86
CA SER A 313 30.16 -33.38 15.53
C SER A 313 29.22 -34.60 15.53
N LEU A 314 29.29 -35.41 16.59
CA LEU A 314 28.45 -36.59 16.78
C LEU A 314 27.03 -36.22 17.21
N LYS A 315 26.89 -35.18 18.05
CA LYS A 315 25.59 -34.61 18.44
C LYS A 315 24.90 -33.87 17.28
N LEU A 316 25.65 -33.18 16.41
CA LEU A 316 25.15 -32.51 15.20
C LEU A 316 24.54 -33.51 14.22
N SER A 317 25.11 -34.71 14.08
CA SER A 317 24.57 -35.77 13.23
C SER A 317 23.16 -36.19 13.68
N ASN A 318 22.98 -36.42 14.99
CA ASN A 318 21.70 -36.80 15.58
C ASN A 318 20.67 -35.64 15.56
N ILE A 319 21.13 -34.41 15.81
CA ILE A 319 20.30 -33.20 15.72
C ILE A 319 19.90 -32.93 14.27
N ASN A 320 20.78 -33.17 13.27
CA ASN A 320 20.44 -33.02 11.85
C ASN A 320 19.41 -34.05 11.39
N ALA A 321 19.46 -35.28 11.90
CA ALA A 321 18.42 -36.29 11.64
C ALA A 321 17.07 -35.89 12.26
N MET A 322 17.07 -35.41 13.50
CA MET A 322 15.86 -34.87 14.15
C MET A 322 15.33 -33.61 13.45
N LEU A 323 16.19 -32.66 13.09
CA LEU A 323 15.85 -31.45 12.35
C LEU A 323 15.32 -31.77 10.95
N LYS A 324 15.77 -32.85 10.31
CA LYS A 324 15.20 -33.32 9.03
C LYS A 324 13.77 -33.80 9.23
N GLY A 325 13.49 -34.52 10.32
CA GLY A 325 12.13 -34.92 10.73
C GLY A 325 11.24 -33.74 11.15
N TRP A 326 11.79 -32.75 11.86
CA TRP A 326 11.08 -31.54 12.29
C TRP A 326 10.83 -30.58 11.12
N LYS A 327 11.80 -30.40 10.21
CA LYS A 327 11.59 -29.65 8.95
C LYS A 327 10.54 -30.32 8.05
N GLN A 328 10.37 -31.65 8.12
CA GLN A 328 9.27 -32.35 7.47
C GLN A 328 7.91 -32.11 8.18
N ARG A 329 7.89 -32.01 9.52
CA ARG A 329 6.68 -31.76 10.33
C ARG A 329 6.21 -30.29 10.35
N PHE A 330 7.11 -29.31 10.35
CA PHE A 330 6.81 -27.87 10.51
C PHE A 330 6.81 -27.05 9.21
N LYS A 331 6.73 -27.73 8.06
CA LYS A 331 6.70 -27.10 6.73
C LYS A 331 5.52 -26.13 6.50
N LYS A 332 4.48 -26.12 7.36
CA LYS A 332 3.22 -25.39 7.09
C LYS A 332 2.77 -24.32 8.10
N ASP A 333 3.23 -24.31 9.36
CA ASP A 333 2.60 -23.48 10.41
C ASP A 333 3.52 -22.56 11.24
N GLY A 334 4.28 -21.69 10.58
CA GLY A 334 5.04 -20.65 11.27
C GLY A 334 5.63 -19.60 10.34
N ILE A 335 6.05 -18.48 10.93
CA ILE A 335 6.70 -17.36 10.24
C ILE A 335 8.19 -17.34 10.53
N ASN A 336 8.97 -16.88 9.55
CA ASN A 336 10.38 -16.58 9.80
C ASN A 336 10.47 -15.17 10.37
N VAL A 337 11.27 -15.03 11.42
CA VAL A 337 11.59 -13.77 12.08
C VAL A 337 13.06 -13.52 11.86
N THR A 338 13.37 -12.42 11.19
CA THR A 338 14.77 -11.98 11.05
C THR A 338 14.99 -10.84 12.02
N VAL A 339 16.13 -10.84 12.66
CA VAL A 339 16.52 -9.85 13.64
C VAL A 339 17.98 -9.49 13.43
N GLY A 340 18.35 -8.28 13.77
CA GLY A 340 19.72 -7.80 13.63
C GLY A 340 19.86 -6.37 14.12
N LEU A 341 21.05 -5.81 13.95
CA LEU A 341 21.37 -4.46 14.38
C LEU A 341 21.53 -3.52 13.17
N GLU A 342 20.62 -2.55 13.06
CA GLU A 342 20.67 -1.45 12.09
C GLU A 342 21.73 -0.44 12.53
N VAL A 343 22.85 -0.43 11.81
CA VAL A 343 24.03 0.39 12.15
C VAL A 343 24.12 1.67 11.32
N GLU A 344 23.55 1.70 10.12
CA GLU A 344 23.64 2.87 9.24
C GLU A 344 22.63 3.93 9.67
N ASN A 345 21.40 3.51 9.95
CA ASN A 345 20.35 4.38 10.44
C ASN A 345 19.71 3.84 11.73
N PRO A 346 20.41 3.83 12.88
CA PRO A 346 19.93 3.17 14.10
C PRO A 346 18.59 3.72 14.64
N ILE A 347 18.19 4.90 14.18
CA ILE A 347 16.90 5.53 14.47
C ILE A 347 15.75 4.78 13.76
N ASP A 348 15.99 4.18 12.59
CA ASP A 348 15.03 3.38 11.82
C ASP A 348 14.83 1.96 12.38
N GLY A 349 15.59 1.60 13.41
CA GLY A 349 15.41 0.33 14.12
C GLY A 349 14.00 0.17 14.67
N GLY A 350 13.67 -1.03 15.13
CA GLY A 350 12.31 -1.40 15.51
C GLY A 350 11.78 -2.59 14.71
N VAL A 351 10.48 -2.84 14.83
CA VAL A 351 9.84 -3.94 14.10
C VAL A 351 9.32 -3.47 12.74
N GLN A 352 9.79 -4.13 11.70
CA GLN A 352 9.38 -4.01 10.30
C GLN A 352 8.36 -5.13 9.99
N ILE A 353 7.10 -4.76 9.80
CA ILE A 353 5.99 -5.71 9.60
C ILE A 353 5.52 -5.61 8.15
N TYR A 354 5.58 -6.74 7.44
CA TYR A 354 5.01 -6.92 6.12
C TYR A 354 3.83 -7.88 6.20
N GLY A 355 2.83 -7.66 5.35
CA GLY A 355 1.68 -8.53 5.15
C GLY A 355 1.64 -8.97 3.69
N ASN A 356 1.76 -10.27 3.42
CA ASN A 356 1.86 -10.82 2.05
C ASN A 356 2.91 -10.09 1.18
N GLY A 357 4.02 -9.66 1.78
CA GLY A 357 5.08 -8.91 1.11
C GLY A 357 4.84 -7.42 0.89
N ARG A 358 3.77 -6.85 1.45
CA ARG A 358 3.50 -5.40 1.49
C ARG A 358 3.79 -4.84 2.88
N LEU A 359 4.58 -3.78 2.98
CA LEU A 359 4.87 -3.08 4.23
C LEU A 359 3.59 -2.60 4.94
N ILE A 360 3.30 -3.11 6.13
CA ILE A 360 2.19 -2.63 6.98
C ILE A 360 2.68 -1.57 7.95
N GLN A 361 3.82 -1.83 8.60
CA GLN A 361 4.36 -0.95 9.62
C GLN A 361 5.89 -0.97 9.59
N TRP A 362 6.50 0.22 9.65
CA TRP A 362 7.96 0.38 9.68
C TRP A 362 8.38 1.00 11.02
N GLY A 363 9.43 0.46 11.62
CA GLY A 363 10.06 1.00 12.83
C GLY A 363 9.16 0.97 14.06
N TYR A 364 8.30 -0.05 14.21
CA TYR A 364 7.42 -0.15 15.37
C TYR A 364 8.23 -0.36 16.67
N LYS A 365 8.00 0.51 17.66
CA LYS A 365 8.76 0.57 18.93
C LYS A 365 7.90 0.59 20.18
N GLU A 366 6.60 0.29 20.10
CA GLU A 366 5.74 0.34 21.31
C GLU A 366 5.86 -0.92 22.19
N LEU A 367 6.72 -1.88 21.82
CA LEU A 367 6.96 -3.07 22.66
C LEU A 367 7.78 -2.72 23.91
N PRO A 368 7.54 -3.40 25.05
CA PRO A 368 8.31 -3.18 26.29
C PRO A 368 9.83 -3.23 26.10
N PHE A 369 10.32 -4.06 25.19
CA PHE A 369 11.74 -4.14 24.82
C PHE A 369 12.32 -2.75 24.45
N TYR A 370 11.60 -1.99 23.63
CA TYR A 370 12.07 -0.70 23.09
C TYR A 370 11.90 0.50 24.04
N GLN A 371 11.30 0.30 25.23
CA GLN A 371 11.10 1.38 26.21
C GLN A 371 12.43 1.97 26.72
N ARG A 372 13.53 1.21 26.63
CA ARG A 372 14.89 1.68 26.94
C ARG A 372 15.59 2.10 25.65
N GLU A 373 15.24 3.28 25.13
CA GLU A 373 15.66 3.73 23.80
C GLU A 373 17.18 3.70 23.57
N HIS A 374 17.98 4.08 24.57
CA HIS A 374 19.45 4.06 24.45
C HIS A 374 20.03 2.65 24.34
N ALA A 375 19.46 1.66 25.04
CA ALA A 375 19.96 0.29 25.06
C ALA A 375 19.46 -0.56 23.87
N THR A 376 18.39 -0.11 23.21
CA THR A 376 17.73 -0.83 22.11
C THR A 376 17.85 -0.12 20.77
N ARG A 377 18.64 0.95 20.71
CA ARG A 377 18.89 1.70 19.47
C ARG A 377 19.49 0.79 18.40
N GLY A 378 18.94 0.86 17.19
CA GLY A 378 19.34 0.01 16.06
C GLY A 378 18.78 -1.42 16.10
N PHE A 379 18.30 -1.93 17.23
CA PHE A 379 17.75 -3.29 17.26
C PHE A 379 16.52 -3.39 16.36
N SER A 380 16.63 -4.26 15.37
CA SER A 380 15.65 -4.36 14.30
C SER A 380 15.12 -5.78 14.18
N MET A 381 13.83 -5.88 13.89
CA MET A 381 13.15 -7.14 13.65
C MET A 381 12.33 -7.02 12.36
N TYR A 382 12.28 -8.07 11.57
CA TYR A 382 11.53 -8.16 10.34
C TYR A 382 10.61 -9.39 10.37
N LEU A 383 9.35 -9.15 10.03
CA LEU A 383 8.27 -10.15 9.95
C LEU A 383 7.53 -10.00 8.62
N ASN A 384 7.23 -11.11 7.95
CA ASN A 384 6.27 -11.14 6.84
C ASN A 384 5.14 -12.10 7.16
N LEU A 385 3.94 -11.55 7.37
CA LEU A 385 2.77 -12.21 7.89
C LEU A 385 1.77 -12.54 6.78
N PRO A 386 1.11 -13.69 6.83
CA PRO A 386 0.03 -13.99 5.89
C PRO A 386 -1.25 -13.23 6.29
N LEU A 387 -1.75 -12.36 5.40
CA LEU A 387 -2.87 -11.44 5.72
C LEU A 387 -4.22 -12.12 5.95
N ASP A 388 -4.39 -13.36 5.48
CA ASP A 388 -5.57 -14.19 5.79
C ASP A 388 -5.63 -14.61 7.26
N LYS A 389 -4.47 -14.70 7.94
CA LYS A 389 -4.36 -14.99 9.38
C LYS A 389 -4.17 -13.73 10.23
N PHE A 390 -3.47 -12.73 9.69
CA PHE A 390 -3.17 -11.46 10.35
C PHE A 390 -3.70 -10.29 9.50
N PRO A 391 -5.02 -10.05 9.51
CA PRO A 391 -5.62 -9.01 8.67
C PRO A 391 -5.10 -7.64 9.08
N ALA A 392 -4.83 -6.81 8.07
CA ALA A 392 -4.50 -5.40 8.27
C ALA A 392 -5.75 -4.58 8.61
N ASN A 393 -5.57 -3.38 9.14
CA ASN A 393 -6.64 -2.38 9.17
C ASN A 393 -6.94 -1.86 7.76
N CYS A 394 -8.09 -1.20 7.60
CA CYS A 394 -8.56 -0.71 6.29
C CYS A 394 -7.68 0.38 5.65
N ASP A 395 -6.79 1.00 6.42
CA ASP A 395 -5.76 1.95 5.96
C ASP A 395 -4.41 1.26 5.68
N LYS A 396 -4.32 -0.03 6.02
CA LYS A 396 -3.12 -0.88 5.94
C LYS A 396 -1.90 -0.26 6.64
N ALA A 397 -2.11 0.54 7.68
CA ALA A 397 -1.03 1.16 8.46
C ALA A 397 -0.75 0.43 9.78
N SER A 398 -1.58 -0.57 10.11
CA SER A 398 -1.49 -1.41 11.30
C SER A 398 -2.25 -2.72 11.07
N LEU A 399 -2.06 -3.70 11.97
CA LEU A 399 -2.85 -4.93 11.99
C LEU A 399 -4.18 -4.70 12.74
N TYR A 400 -5.23 -5.45 12.37
CA TYR A 400 -6.59 -5.28 12.89
C TYR A 400 -6.73 -5.63 14.38
N SER A 401 -6.00 -6.65 14.85
CA SER A 401 -6.06 -7.07 16.25
C SER A 401 -5.02 -6.31 17.07
N ALA A 402 -5.51 -5.59 18.09
CA ALA A 402 -4.70 -5.06 19.17
C ALA A 402 -4.02 -6.16 20.01
N ASP A 403 -4.36 -7.43 19.80
CA ASP A 403 -3.81 -8.59 20.51
C ASP A 403 -2.55 -9.16 19.82
N PHE A 404 -2.21 -8.72 18.59
CA PHE A 404 -0.96 -9.13 17.95
C PHE A 404 0.25 -8.72 18.78
N TRP A 405 0.18 -7.51 19.33
CA TRP A 405 1.06 -7.04 20.37
C TRP A 405 0.26 -7.10 21.66
N PRO A 406 0.54 -8.01 22.60
CA PRO A 406 -0.11 -7.97 23.90
C PRO A 406 0.16 -6.60 24.54
N LEU A 407 -0.73 -5.63 24.33
CA LEU A 407 -0.47 -4.26 24.70
C LEU A 407 -1.01 -4.00 26.10
N LYS A 408 -0.12 -3.38 26.87
CA LYS A 408 -0.35 -2.53 28.03
C LYS A 408 -0.99 -3.22 29.23
N LYS A 409 -0.14 -3.75 30.09
CA LYS A 409 -0.23 -3.41 31.51
C LYS A 409 1.05 -2.72 31.93
#